data_AF-A0A6F9BE74-F1
#
_entry.id   AF-A0A6F9BE74-F1
#
_cell.length_a   1.000
_cell.length_b   1.000
_cell.length_c   1.000
_cell.angle_alpha   90.00
_cell.angle_beta   90.00
_cell.angle_gamma   90.00
#
_symmetry.space_group_name_H-M   'P 1'
#
loop_
_entity.id
_entity.type
_entity.pdbx_description
1 polymer ?
#
loop_
_entity_poly.entity_id
_entity_poly.type
_entity_poly.pdbx_seq_one_letter_code
_entity_poly.pdbx_strand_id
1 'polypeptide(L)'
;MSPDELVYLGILAASIPIGFLFRYLIRNFSLSPTPLFTFLRSAPALSLAWTFLYLLFFRLVTWFGLPPPTPFANAIQLLLTLKMVSLANEVQSFHIEKKQEVSSFSKSPVVGGLSQEPSLYDMIAYSYCYVGIMTGPFFRFQTYVDWLRQPSSLDLPGRVPCMLRLRLVPVYGALFLTANAYFPLAYVLTEEFLEHHFFFRLFYMTVVFFVFRMRFYAAWCGAEAGCISAGLGCYPEGALSKPGGGPTVNYRQVSHMIFSPVGENSKVH
;
A
#
# COMPACT_ATOMS: atom_id res chain seq x y z
N MET A 1 -23.18 7.90 11.83
CA MET A 1 -22.69 8.11 10.46
C MET A 1 -23.31 9.40 9.98
N SER A 2 -22.50 10.41 9.66
CA SER A 2 -23.04 11.69 9.17
C SER A 2 -23.60 11.52 7.74
N PRO A 3 -24.52 12.41 7.30
CA PRO A 3 -25.03 12.40 5.93
C PRO A 3 -23.90 12.44 4.88
N ASP A 4 -22.82 13.14 5.19
CA ASP A 4 -21.64 13.26 4.33
C ASP A 4 -20.86 11.94 4.22
N GLU A 5 -20.70 11.21 5.33
CA GLU A 5 -20.07 9.89 5.33
C GLU A 5 -20.85 8.87 4.48
N LEU A 6 -22.18 8.95 4.47
CA LEU A 6 -23.05 8.11 3.63
C LEU A 6 -22.92 8.44 2.14
N VAL A 7 -22.79 9.72 1.78
CA VAL A 7 -22.51 10.14 0.40
C VAL A 7 -21.12 9.66 -0.04
N TYR A 8 -20.11 9.79 0.83
CA TYR A 8 -18.75 9.29 0.55
C TYR A 8 -18.72 7.77 0.39
N LEU A 9 -19.39 7.00 1.27
CA LEU A 9 -19.53 5.56 1.11
C LEU A 9 -20.34 5.18 -0.12
N GLY A 10 -21.36 5.97 -0.49
CA GLY A 10 -22.14 5.78 -1.71
C GLY A 10 -21.30 5.96 -2.97
N ILE A 11 -20.43 6.98 -3.01
CA ILE A 11 -19.54 7.24 -4.14
C ILE A 11 -18.38 6.22 -4.18
N LEU A 12 -17.83 5.83 -3.02
CA LEU A 12 -16.87 4.73 -2.91
C LEU A 12 -17.49 3.41 -3.38
N ALA A 13 -18.72 3.11 -2.95
CA ALA A 13 -19.46 1.93 -3.39
C ALA A 13 -19.77 1.98 -4.89
N ALA A 14 -20.06 3.16 -5.46
CA ALA A 14 -20.27 3.35 -6.89
C ALA A 14 -18.98 3.24 -7.73
N SER A 15 -17.81 3.39 -7.12
CA SER A 15 -16.52 3.13 -7.78
C SER A 15 -16.19 1.64 -7.93
N ILE A 16 -16.81 0.76 -7.12
CA ILE A 16 -16.66 -0.71 -7.18
C ILE A 16 -17.28 -1.31 -8.47
N PRO A 17 -18.48 -0.88 -8.95
CA PRO A 17 -19.04 -1.22 -10.26
C PRO A 17 -18.13 -0.90 -11.46
N ILE A 18 -17.21 0.06 -11.34
CA ILE A 18 -16.31 0.42 -12.44
C ILE A 18 -15.13 -0.56 -12.55
N GLY A 19 -14.68 -1.14 -11.43
CA GLY A 19 -13.82 -2.32 -11.44
C GLY A 19 -14.50 -3.54 -12.07
N PHE A 20 -15.83 -3.66 -11.91
CA PHE A 20 -16.66 -4.63 -12.62
C PHE A 20 -16.71 -4.38 -14.12
N LEU A 21 -16.82 -3.12 -14.56
CA LEU A 21 -16.73 -2.76 -15.98
C LEU A 21 -15.36 -3.12 -16.55
N PHE A 22 -14.28 -2.91 -15.79
CA PHE A 22 -12.92 -3.27 -16.20
C PHE A 22 -12.73 -4.80 -16.33
N ARG A 23 -13.23 -5.59 -15.37
CA ARG A 23 -13.28 -7.06 -15.49
C ARG A 23 -14.17 -7.53 -16.63
N TYR A 24 -15.33 -6.92 -16.82
CA TYR A 24 -16.28 -7.27 -17.88
C TYR A 24 -15.69 -6.99 -19.26
N LEU A 25 -14.98 -5.87 -19.42
CA LEU A 25 -14.24 -5.52 -20.64
C LEU A 25 -13.06 -6.48 -20.87
N ILE A 26 -12.30 -6.85 -19.84
CA ILE A 26 -11.22 -7.84 -19.94
C ILE A 26 -11.76 -9.24 -20.31
N ARG A 27 -12.89 -9.66 -19.73
CA ARG A 27 -13.48 -10.98 -19.94
C ARG A 27 -14.19 -11.11 -21.30
N ASN A 28 -14.97 -10.12 -21.72
CA ASN A 28 -15.68 -10.17 -23.00
C ASN A 28 -14.77 -10.02 -24.23
N PHE A 29 -13.60 -9.39 -24.09
CA PHE A 29 -12.64 -9.33 -25.19
C PHE A 29 -11.77 -10.59 -25.31
N SER A 30 -11.84 -11.51 -24.34
CA SER A 30 -11.13 -12.80 -24.35
C SER A 30 -11.64 -13.78 -25.43
N LEU A 31 -12.71 -13.44 -26.17
CA LEU A 31 -13.33 -14.26 -27.22
C LEU A 31 -12.94 -13.84 -28.65
N SER A 32 -12.08 -12.84 -28.86
CA SER A 32 -11.64 -12.38 -30.18
C SER A 32 -10.12 -12.58 -30.38
N PRO A 33 -9.65 -13.23 -31.47
CA PRO A 33 -8.25 -13.62 -31.59
C PRO A 33 -7.26 -12.49 -31.95
N THR A 34 -7.72 -11.33 -32.44
CA THR A 34 -6.83 -10.38 -33.14
C THR A 34 -6.65 -8.97 -32.53
N PRO A 35 -7.60 -8.33 -31.80
CA PRO A 35 -7.36 -7.04 -31.14
C PRO A 35 -6.90 -7.16 -29.67
N LEU A 36 -6.67 -8.39 -29.19
CA LEU A 36 -6.35 -8.71 -27.79
C LEU A 36 -4.95 -8.26 -27.35
N PHE A 37 -3.95 -8.27 -28.24
CA PHE A 37 -2.56 -7.97 -27.88
C PHE A 37 -2.33 -6.47 -27.66
N THR A 38 -2.92 -5.62 -28.50
CA THR A 38 -2.88 -4.16 -28.37
C THR A 38 -3.70 -3.67 -27.18
N PHE A 39 -4.88 -4.26 -26.92
CA PHE A 39 -5.73 -3.88 -25.78
C PHE A 39 -5.12 -4.28 -24.43
N LEU A 40 -4.58 -5.50 -24.32
CA LEU A 40 -3.87 -5.92 -23.11
C LEU A 40 -2.59 -5.11 -22.87
N ARG A 41 -1.91 -4.61 -23.91
CA ARG A 41 -0.76 -3.72 -23.75
C ARG A 41 -1.15 -2.35 -23.18
N SER A 42 -2.36 -1.87 -23.49
CA SER A 42 -2.89 -0.57 -23.05
C SER A 42 -3.71 -0.62 -21.76
N ALA A 43 -4.04 -1.81 -21.25
CA ALA A 43 -4.85 -1.97 -20.03
C ALA A 43 -4.32 -1.22 -18.79
N PRO A 44 -3.01 -1.13 -18.49
CA PRO A 44 -2.55 -0.38 -17.33
C PRO A 44 -2.57 1.10 -17.58
N ALA A 45 -2.33 1.53 -18.83
CA ALA A 45 -2.44 2.92 -19.22
C ALA A 45 -3.90 3.41 -19.10
N LEU A 46 -4.87 2.55 -19.44
CA LEU A 46 -6.30 2.84 -19.25
C LEU A 46 -6.69 2.86 -17.76
N SER A 47 -6.22 1.89 -16.97
CA SER A 47 -6.43 1.89 -15.52
C SER A 47 -5.80 3.11 -14.83
N LEU A 48 -4.60 3.48 -15.27
CA LEU A 48 -3.88 4.68 -14.80
C LEU A 48 -4.63 5.95 -15.23
N ALA A 49 -5.00 6.09 -16.51
CA ALA A 49 -5.76 7.25 -16.98
C ALA A 49 -7.09 7.41 -16.22
N TRP A 50 -7.80 6.31 -16.00
CA TRP A 50 -9.05 6.31 -15.24
C TRP A 50 -8.85 6.74 -13.78
N THR A 51 -7.84 6.19 -13.12
CA THR A 51 -7.56 6.54 -11.72
C THR A 51 -7.10 8.00 -11.57
N PHE A 52 -6.33 8.53 -12.51
CA PHE A 52 -6.01 9.96 -12.55
C PHE A 52 -7.24 10.83 -12.81
N LEU A 53 -8.16 10.42 -13.69
CA LEU A 53 -9.42 11.13 -13.92
C LEU A 53 -10.30 11.14 -12.66
N TYR A 54 -10.35 10.01 -11.96
CA TYR A 54 -11.04 9.88 -10.68
C TYR A 54 -10.45 10.82 -9.62
N LEU A 55 -9.13 10.87 -9.46
CA LEU A 55 -8.47 11.83 -8.56
C LEU A 55 -8.72 13.29 -8.98
N LEU A 56 -8.71 13.57 -10.29
CA LEU A 56 -8.98 14.90 -10.84
C LEU A 56 -10.41 15.34 -10.54
N PHE A 57 -11.40 14.45 -10.70
CA PHE A 57 -12.79 14.74 -10.36
C PHE A 57 -12.94 15.20 -8.91
N PHE A 58 -12.35 14.48 -7.95
CA PHE A 58 -12.40 14.86 -6.53
C PHE A 58 -11.63 16.14 -6.21
N ARG A 59 -10.62 16.50 -7.01
CA ARG A 59 -9.94 17.81 -6.91
C ARG A 59 -10.79 18.96 -7.43
N LEU A 60 -11.63 18.70 -8.43
CA LEU A 60 -12.50 19.70 -9.06
C LEU A 60 -13.91 19.72 -8.46
N VAL A 61 -14.20 18.84 -7.49
CA VAL A 61 -15.54 18.68 -6.92
C VAL A 61 -16.09 19.98 -6.32
N THR A 62 -15.21 20.84 -5.80
CA THR A 62 -15.56 22.15 -5.25
C THR A 62 -16.03 23.15 -6.31
N TRP A 63 -15.64 22.97 -7.58
CA TRP A 63 -16.12 23.79 -8.70
C TRP A 63 -17.59 23.50 -9.01
N PHE A 64 -18.06 22.30 -8.64
CA PHE A 64 -19.46 21.89 -8.75
C PHE A 64 -20.28 22.20 -7.48
N GLY A 65 -19.70 22.90 -6.50
CA GLY A 65 -20.35 23.27 -5.24
C GLY A 65 -20.43 22.13 -4.20
N LEU A 66 -19.72 21.02 -4.41
CA LEU A 66 -19.66 19.92 -3.44
C LEU A 66 -18.54 20.14 -2.41
N PRO A 67 -18.70 19.64 -1.17
CA PRO A 67 -17.69 19.82 -0.12
C PRO A 67 -16.39 19.06 -0.46
N PRO A 68 -15.21 19.64 -0.16
CA PRO A 68 -13.94 18.97 -0.40
C PRO A 68 -13.81 17.71 0.47
N PRO A 69 -13.10 16.67 -0.02
CA PRO A 69 -12.86 15.46 0.78
C PRO A 69 -12.06 15.79 2.03
N THR A 70 -12.44 15.13 3.14
CA THR A 70 -11.69 15.25 4.39
C THR A 70 -10.26 14.73 4.19
N PRO A 71 -9.28 15.21 4.98
CA PRO A 71 -7.89 14.74 4.86
C PRO A 71 -7.76 13.21 4.96
N PHE A 72 -8.60 12.58 5.79
CA PHE A 72 -8.64 11.12 5.95
C PHE A 72 -9.22 10.42 4.72
N ALA A 73 -10.37 10.88 4.21
CA ALA A 73 -10.99 10.32 3.01
C ALA A 73 -10.05 10.44 1.79
N ASN A 74 -9.39 11.58 1.65
CA ASN A 74 -8.40 11.81 0.60
C ASN A 74 -7.20 10.87 0.71
N ALA A 75 -6.67 10.63 1.92
CA ALA A 75 -5.57 9.68 2.12
C ALA A 75 -5.97 8.25 1.72
N ILE A 76 -7.15 7.79 2.15
CA ILE A 76 -7.69 6.46 1.78
C ILE A 76 -7.87 6.36 0.27
N GLN A 77 -8.44 7.40 -0.35
CA GLN A 77 -8.67 7.46 -1.79
C GLN A 77 -7.37 7.32 -2.59
N LEU A 78 -6.31 8.03 -2.20
CA LEU A 78 -5.00 7.95 -2.83
C LEU A 78 -4.39 6.56 -2.68
N LEU A 79 -4.49 5.95 -1.50
CA LEU A 79 -3.92 4.65 -1.20
C LEU A 79 -4.66 3.52 -1.94
N LEU A 80 -6.00 3.56 -1.97
CA LEU A 80 -6.82 2.65 -2.78
C LEU A 80 -6.48 2.77 -4.26
N THR A 81 -6.36 3.99 -4.76
CA THR A 81 -5.99 4.25 -6.15
C THR A 81 -4.64 3.59 -6.50
N LEU A 82 -3.61 3.81 -5.67
CA LEU A 82 -2.30 3.20 -5.86
C LEU A 82 -2.37 1.66 -5.85
N LYS A 83 -3.15 1.08 -4.93
CA LYS A 83 -3.38 -0.38 -4.85
C LYS A 83 -4.08 -0.93 -6.08
N MET A 84 -5.07 -0.22 -6.64
CA MET A 84 -5.80 -0.66 -7.83
C MET A 84 -4.92 -0.62 -9.08
N VAL A 85 -4.13 0.44 -9.26
CA VAL A 85 -3.19 0.54 -10.39
C VAL A 85 -2.12 -0.55 -10.32
N SER A 86 -1.55 -0.79 -9.13
CA SER A 86 -0.59 -1.88 -8.95
C SER A 86 -1.20 -3.24 -9.26
N LEU A 87 -2.40 -3.51 -8.75
CA LEU A 87 -3.09 -4.76 -8.98
C LEU A 87 -3.38 -4.97 -10.48
N ALA A 88 -3.80 -3.92 -11.20
CA ALA A 88 -4.00 -3.99 -12.64
C ALA A 88 -2.71 -4.36 -13.40
N ASN A 89 -1.58 -3.76 -13.00
CA ASN A 89 -0.25 -4.11 -13.54
C ASN A 89 0.14 -5.57 -13.24
N GLU A 90 -0.10 -6.05 -12.01
CA GLU A 90 0.19 -7.42 -11.61
C GLU A 90 -0.66 -8.43 -12.42
N VAL A 91 -1.97 -8.18 -12.58
CA VAL A 91 -2.89 -9.03 -13.36
C VAL A 91 -2.51 -9.07 -14.83
N GLN A 92 -2.09 -7.94 -15.40
CA GLN A 92 -1.60 -7.92 -16.77
C GLN A 92 -0.32 -8.75 -16.95
N SER A 93 0.65 -8.56 -16.05
CA SER A 93 1.92 -9.27 -16.12
C SER A 93 1.66 -10.78 -16.07
N PHE A 94 0.77 -11.22 -15.18
CA PHE A 94 0.28 -12.60 -15.12
C PHE A 94 -0.30 -13.12 -16.44
N HIS A 95 -1.15 -12.34 -17.12
CA HIS A 95 -1.72 -12.75 -18.41
C HIS A 95 -0.69 -12.83 -19.54
N ILE A 96 0.30 -11.93 -19.54
CA ILE A 96 1.39 -11.96 -20.52
C ILE A 96 2.26 -13.20 -20.30
N GLU A 97 2.65 -13.46 -19.05
CA GLU A 97 3.48 -14.61 -18.68
C GLU A 97 2.77 -15.92 -18.97
N LYS A 98 1.50 -16.07 -18.59
CA LYS A 98 0.71 -17.28 -18.86
C LYS A 98 0.61 -17.60 -20.35
N LYS A 99 0.52 -16.58 -21.21
CA LYS A 99 0.55 -16.77 -22.67
C LYS A 99 1.92 -17.19 -23.17
N GLN A 100 2.99 -16.60 -22.62
CA GLN A 100 4.36 -16.99 -22.95
C GLN A 100 4.65 -18.43 -22.54
N GLU A 101 4.21 -18.88 -21.36
CA GLU A 101 4.33 -20.28 -20.92
C GLU A 101 3.62 -21.24 -21.89
N VAL A 102 2.39 -20.92 -22.30
CA VAL A 102 1.65 -21.74 -23.28
C VAL A 102 2.36 -21.78 -24.64
N SER A 103 2.97 -20.68 -25.08
CA SER A 103 3.68 -20.61 -26.36
C SER A 103 5.06 -21.27 -26.36
N SER A 104 5.77 -21.23 -25.24
CA SER A 104 7.17 -21.69 -25.12
C SER A 104 7.30 -23.07 -24.47
N PHE A 105 6.21 -23.64 -23.94
CA PHE A 105 6.18 -24.89 -23.16
C PHE A 105 7.19 -24.93 -22.01
N SER A 106 7.72 -23.77 -21.61
CA SER A 106 8.67 -23.61 -20.50
C SER A 106 8.00 -22.83 -19.38
N LYS A 107 8.29 -23.20 -18.13
CA LYS A 107 7.77 -22.47 -16.95
C LYS A 107 8.36 -21.06 -16.92
N SER A 108 7.53 -20.08 -16.60
CA SER A 108 7.94 -18.68 -16.46
C SER A 108 9.02 -18.56 -15.38
N PRO A 109 10.11 -17.82 -15.65
CA PRO A 109 11.17 -17.56 -14.66
C PRO A 109 10.76 -16.50 -13.64
N VAL A 110 9.58 -15.88 -13.76
CA VAL A 110 9.17 -14.75 -12.91
C VAL A 110 8.82 -15.23 -11.51
N VAL A 111 9.72 -14.98 -10.58
CA VAL A 111 9.49 -15.19 -9.15
C VAL A 111 8.80 -13.97 -8.56
N GLY A 112 7.79 -14.20 -7.72
CA GLY A 112 7.03 -13.13 -7.05
C GLY A 112 5.91 -12.52 -7.91
N GLY A 113 5.58 -13.15 -9.05
CA GLY A 113 4.37 -12.86 -9.82
C GLY A 113 3.11 -13.52 -9.24
N LEU A 114 1.94 -13.11 -9.71
CA LEU A 114 0.66 -13.71 -9.31
C LEU A 114 0.65 -15.20 -9.64
N SER A 115 0.30 -16.04 -8.68
CA SER A 115 0.12 -17.48 -8.94
C SER A 115 -1.23 -17.80 -9.59
N GLN A 116 -2.24 -16.97 -9.34
CA GLN A 116 -3.62 -17.16 -9.80
C GLN A 116 -4.27 -15.80 -10.06
N GLU A 117 -5.21 -15.74 -10.99
CA GLU A 117 -6.02 -14.54 -11.20
C GLU A 117 -6.87 -14.23 -9.95
N PRO A 118 -6.80 -13.00 -9.41
CA PRO A 118 -7.51 -12.62 -8.20
C PRO A 118 -9.02 -12.56 -8.40
N SER A 119 -9.81 -13.15 -7.49
CA SER A 119 -11.28 -13.06 -7.52
C SER A 119 -11.78 -11.68 -7.06
N LEU A 120 -13.06 -11.36 -7.30
CA LEU A 120 -13.61 -10.05 -6.91
C LEU A 120 -13.55 -9.86 -5.39
N TYR A 121 -13.81 -10.94 -4.68
CA TYR A 121 -13.67 -10.99 -3.24
C TYR A 121 -12.24 -10.67 -2.82
N ASP A 122 -11.23 -11.28 -3.44
CA ASP A 122 -9.84 -11.04 -3.08
C ASP A 122 -9.43 -9.59 -3.34
N MET A 123 -9.90 -9.00 -4.44
CA MET A 123 -9.64 -7.59 -4.76
C MET A 123 -10.21 -6.66 -3.69
N ILE A 124 -11.47 -6.86 -3.29
CA ILE A 124 -12.14 -6.04 -2.27
C ILE A 124 -11.46 -6.25 -0.90
N ALA A 125 -11.19 -7.49 -0.52
CA ALA A 125 -10.53 -7.83 0.74
C ALA A 125 -9.12 -7.21 0.82
N TYR A 126 -8.35 -7.28 -0.26
CA TYR A 126 -7.06 -6.61 -0.37
C TYR A 126 -7.19 -5.09 -0.28
N SER A 127 -8.16 -4.50 -0.98
CA SER A 127 -8.40 -3.05 -1.01
C SER A 127 -8.63 -2.49 0.39
N TYR A 128 -9.54 -3.12 1.13
CA TYR A 128 -9.97 -2.68 2.47
C TYR A 128 -9.24 -3.39 3.62
N CYS A 129 -8.11 -4.03 3.33
CA CYS A 129 -7.30 -4.67 4.35
C CYS A 129 -6.80 -3.66 5.40
N TYR A 130 -7.11 -3.94 6.67
CA TYR A 130 -6.81 -3.04 7.80
C TYR A 130 -5.32 -2.73 7.95
N VAL A 131 -4.44 -3.67 7.58
CA VAL A 131 -2.98 -3.56 7.75
C VAL A 131 -2.39 -2.43 6.88
N GLY A 132 -3.11 -1.95 5.86
CA GLY A 132 -2.61 -0.95 4.93
C GLY A 132 -3.54 0.21 4.58
N ILE A 133 -4.80 0.21 5.00
CA ILE A 133 -5.78 1.19 4.48
C ILE A 133 -5.62 2.60 5.07
N MET A 134 -5.26 2.74 6.34
CA MET A 134 -5.23 4.05 7.01
C MET A 134 -3.86 4.71 7.02
N THR A 135 -2.82 3.98 7.42
CA THR A 135 -1.49 4.56 7.67
C THR A 135 -0.34 3.61 7.33
N GLY A 136 -0.61 2.49 6.65
CA GLY A 136 0.39 1.47 6.37
C GLY A 136 1.25 1.76 5.13
N PRO A 137 2.47 1.20 5.07
CA PRO A 137 3.26 1.19 3.84
C PRO A 137 2.48 0.50 2.72
N PHE A 138 2.66 0.98 1.50
CA PHE A 138 2.12 0.33 0.32
C PHE A 138 2.75 -1.07 0.13
N PHE A 139 1.91 -2.07 -0.10
CA PHE A 139 2.30 -3.43 -0.42
C PHE A 139 1.52 -3.93 -1.63
N ARG A 140 2.13 -4.83 -2.40
CA ARG A 140 1.54 -5.41 -3.62
C ARG A 140 0.57 -6.54 -3.32
N PHE A 141 -0.28 -6.90 -4.28
CA PHE A 141 -1.30 -7.94 -4.08
C PHE A 141 -0.66 -9.30 -3.81
N GLN A 142 0.43 -9.65 -4.49
CA GLN A 142 1.11 -10.91 -4.23
C GLN A 142 1.60 -11.02 -2.77
N THR A 143 2.10 -9.93 -2.19
CA THR A 143 2.52 -9.91 -0.76
C THR A 143 1.36 -10.11 0.20
N TYR A 144 0.18 -9.61 -0.14
CA TYR A 144 -1.05 -9.88 0.62
C TYR A 144 -1.43 -11.36 0.57
N VAL A 145 -1.37 -11.99 -0.61
CA VAL A 145 -1.67 -13.41 -0.77
C VAL A 145 -0.65 -14.29 -0.02
N ASP A 146 0.64 -13.96 -0.11
CA ASP A 146 1.69 -14.70 0.59
C ASP A 146 1.53 -14.61 2.11
N TRP A 147 1.12 -13.44 2.63
CA TRP A 147 0.77 -13.26 4.04
C TRP A 147 -0.42 -14.14 4.47
N LEU A 148 -1.50 -14.17 3.69
CA LEU A 148 -2.67 -15.01 4.01
C LEU A 148 -2.38 -16.51 3.97
N ARG A 149 -1.45 -16.94 3.12
CA ARG A 149 -1.09 -18.36 2.92
C ARG A 149 0.12 -18.79 3.74
N GLN A 150 0.64 -17.91 4.58
CA GLN A 150 1.87 -18.17 5.30
C GLN A 150 1.68 -19.29 6.34
N PRO A 151 2.56 -20.30 6.37
CA PRO A 151 2.52 -21.31 7.43
C PRO A 151 2.89 -20.68 8.78
N SER A 152 2.31 -21.20 9.86
CA SER A 152 2.66 -20.86 11.25
C SER A 152 2.78 -19.35 11.53
N SER A 153 1.74 -18.58 11.18
CA SER A 153 1.74 -17.12 11.35
C SER A 153 1.99 -16.63 12.78
N LEU A 154 1.64 -17.44 13.78
CA LEU A 154 1.85 -17.14 15.20
C LEU A 154 3.30 -17.34 15.67
N ASP A 155 4.07 -18.19 14.99
CA ASP A 155 5.44 -18.55 15.37
C ASP A 155 6.50 -17.63 14.74
N LEU A 156 6.06 -16.60 14.00
CA LEU A 156 6.97 -15.68 13.36
C LEU A 156 7.76 -14.84 14.37
N PRO A 157 9.06 -14.58 14.11
CA PRO A 157 9.90 -13.72 14.94
C PRO A 157 9.59 -12.23 14.74
N GLY A 158 8.34 -11.81 14.92
CA GLY A 158 7.89 -10.42 14.71
C GLY A 158 8.09 -9.49 15.92
N ARG A 159 8.18 -10.04 17.14
CA ARG A 159 8.24 -9.23 18.38
C ARG A 159 9.45 -8.32 18.44
N VAL A 160 10.65 -8.86 18.22
CA VAL A 160 11.90 -8.09 18.33
C VAL A 160 11.98 -7.00 17.24
N PRO A 161 11.74 -7.28 15.95
CA PRO A 161 11.71 -6.24 14.91
C PRO A 161 10.63 -5.18 15.16
N CYS A 162 9.45 -5.58 15.67
CA CYS A 162 8.38 -4.66 16.03
C CYS A 162 8.82 -3.69 17.14
N MET A 163 9.42 -4.20 18.22
CA MET A 163 9.93 -3.37 19.33
C MET A 163 11.06 -2.44 18.88
N LEU A 164 11.93 -2.91 18.00
CA LEU A 164 13.00 -2.07 17.44
C LEU A 164 12.43 -0.87 16.67
N ARG A 165 11.36 -1.07 15.89
CA ARG A 165 10.66 0.01 15.17
C ARG A 165 9.93 0.96 16.11
N LEU A 166 9.31 0.45 17.18
CA LEU A 166 8.58 1.27 18.15
C LEU A 166 9.48 2.05 19.11
N ARG A 167 10.74 1.64 19.32
CA ARG A 167 11.67 2.25 20.28
C ARG A 167 11.80 3.78 20.13
N LEU A 168 11.74 4.30 18.91
CA LEU A 168 11.91 5.75 18.64
C LEU A 168 10.59 6.53 18.66
N VAL A 169 9.43 5.87 18.63
CA VAL A 169 8.11 6.51 18.68
C VAL A 169 7.95 7.44 19.90
N PRO A 170 8.30 7.06 21.14
CA PRO A 170 8.18 7.97 22.28
C PRO A 170 9.10 9.19 22.16
N VAL A 171 10.29 9.03 21.55
CA VAL A 171 11.22 10.13 21.30
C VAL A 171 10.62 11.12 20.29
N TYR A 172 10.10 10.62 19.17
CA TYR A 172 9.41 11.46 18.18
C TYR A 172 8.17 12.14 18.77
N GLY A 173 7.41 11.43 19.60
CA GLY A 173 6.27 11.98 20.32
C GLY A 173 6.67 13.12 21.24
N ALA A 174 7.70 12.94 22.07
CA ALA A 174 8.19 13.97 22.97
C ALA A 174 8.72 15.21 22.21
N LEU A 175 9.49 15.00 21.15
CA LEU A 175 9.99 16.09 20.29
C LEU A 175 8.84 16.83 19.60
N PHE A 176 7.85 16.10 19.08
CA PHE A 176 6.64 16.67 18.49
C PHE A 176 5.88 17.53 19.50
N LEU A 177 5.55 16.99 20.67
CA LEU A 177 4.77 17.70 21.69
C LEU A 177 5.50 18.94 22.19
N THR A 178 6.80 18.81 22.47
CA THR A 178 7.62 19.92 22.97
C THR A 178 7.74 21.02 21.92
N ALA A 179 8.16 20.70 20.70
CA ALA A 179 8.34 21.70 19.65
C ALA A 179 7.01 22.33 19.22
N ASN A 180 5.90 21.58 19.21
CA ASN A 180 4.57 22.13 18.91
C ASN A 180 4.08 23.08 20.01
N ALA A 181 4.35 22.78 21.29
CA ALA A 181 3.99 23.65 22.40
C ALA A 181 4.67 25.02 22.33
N TYR A 182 5.95 25.08 21.94
CA TYR A 182 6.69 26.33 21.81
C TYR A 182 6.50 27.02 20.45
N PHE A 183 6.33 26.25 19.39
CA PHE A 183 6.24 26.75 18.01
C PHE A 183 4.95 26.24 17.34
N PRO A 184 3.76 26.66 17.83
CA PRO A 184 2.50 26.21 17.29
C PRO A 184 2.34 26.68 15.84
N LEU A 185 1.73 25.81 15.01
CA LEU A 185 1.43 26.15 13.63
C LEU A 185 0.45 27.34 13.53
N ALA A 186 -0.46 27.48 14.49
CA ALA A 186 -1.45 28.55 14.48
C ALA A 186 -0.81 29.96 14.44
N TYR A 187 0.35 30.13 15.08
CA TYR A 187 1.04 31.42 15.10
C TYR A 187 1.50 31.87 13.70
N VAL A 188 1.87 30.92 12.83
CA VAL A 188 2.26 31.21 11.44
C VAL A 188 1.15 31.89 10.64
N LEU A 189 -0.12 31.67 11.01
CA LEU A 189 -1.28 32.23 10.33
C LEU A 189 -1.65 33.63 10.82
N THR A 190 -0.93 34.17 11.81
CA THR A 190 -1.20 35.49 12.39
C THR A 190 -0.49 36.60 11.62
N GLU A 191 -1.03 37.82 11.67
CA GLU A 191 -0.39 38.99 11.06
C GLU A 191 0.93 39.37 11.78
N GLU A 192 1.00 39.17 13.10
CA GLU A 192 2.21 39.40 13.90
C GLU A 192 3.42 38.60 13.37
N PHE A 193 3.19 37.37 12.92
CA PHE A 193 4.24 36.56 12.31
C PHE A 193 4.78 37.18 11.01
N LEU A 194 3.92 37.82 10.22
CA LEU A 194 4.30 38.45 8.95
C LEU A 194 5.14 39.70 9.13
N GLU A 195 4.96 40.42 10.25
CA GLU A 195 5.74 41.62 10.60
C GLU A 195 7.20 41.31 10.96
N HIS A 196 7.52 40.05 11.27
CA HIS A 196 8.89 39.66 11.60
C HIS A 196 9.81 39.65 10.36
N HIS A 197 11.09 39.95 10.61
CA HIS A 197 12.12 39.88 9.59
C HIS A 197 12.29 38.45 9.03
N PHE A 198 12.87 38.35 7.83
CA PHE A 198 12.95 37.09 7.07
C PHE A 198 13.60 35.93 7.84
N PHE A 199 14.71 36.17 8.56
CA PHE A 199 15.44 35.11 9.26
C PHE A 199 14.63 34.45 10.38
N PHE A 200 13.90 35.24 11.16
CA PHE A 200 12.99 34.71 12.18
C PHE A 200 11.92 33.81 11.54
N ARG A 201 11.27 34.27 10.47
CA ARG A 201 10.25 33.49 9.76
C ARG A 201 10.82 32.20 9.19
N LEU A 202 12.02 32.24 8.60
CA LEU A 202 12.70 31.05 8.07
C LEU A 202 13.02 30.03 9.18
N PHE A 203 13.56 30.50 10.30
CA PHE A 203 13.83 29.65 11.46
C PHE A 203 12.55 29.01 11.99
N TYR A 204 11.51 29.80 12.23
CA TYR A 204 10.22 29.32 12.73
C TYR A 204 9.61 28.26 11.79
N MET A 205 9.62 28.52 10.48
CA MET A 205 9.14 27.56 9.47
C MET A 205 9.94 26.27 9.47
N THR A 206 11.25 26.34 9.73
CA THR A 206 12.09 25.15 9.87
C THR A 206 11.66 24.31 11.08
N VAL A 207 11.35 24.95 12.21
CA VAL A 207 10.84 24.26 13.40
C VAL A 207 9.45 23.67 13.15
N VAL A 208 8.54 24.39 12.48
CA VAL A 208 7.22 23.88 12.09
C VAL A 208 7.36 22.65 11.19
N PHE A 209 8.26 22.68 10.21
CA PHE A 209 8.54 21.52 9.36
C PHE A 209 9.09 20.33 10.16
N PHE A 210 9.96 20.60 11.14
CA PHE A 210 10.43 19.59 12.08
C PHE A 210 9.29 18.96 12.88
N VAL A 211 8.36 19.77 13.43
CA VAL A 211 7.16 19.29 14.14
C VAL A 211 6.34 18.35 13.26
N PHE A 212 6.07 18.76 12.01
CA PHE A 212 5.37 17.89 11.07
C PHE A 212 6.10 16.57 10.85
N ARG A 213 7.42 16.60 10.61
CA ARG A 213 8.22 15.39 10.43
C ARG A 213 8.16 14.44 11.62
N MET A 214 8.28 14.95 12.85
CA MET A 214 8.22 14.10 14.04
C MET A 214 6.88 13.38 14.14
N ARG A 215 5.77 14.09 13.86
CA ARG A 215 4.43 13.48 13.80
C ARG A 215 4.35 12.38 12.74
N PHE A 216 4.87 12.63 11.55
CA PHE A 216 4.87 11.65 10.46
C PHE A 216 5.76 10.43 10.76
N TYR A 217 6.94 10.63 11.37
CA TYR A 217 7.82 9.52 11.75
C TYR A 217 7.20 8.64 12.83
N ALA A 218 6.58 9.24 13.86
CA ALA A 218 5.86 8.47 14.87
C ALA A 218 4.75 7.61 14.25
N ALA A 219 3.93 8.21 13.37
CA ALA A 219 2.86 7.51 12.67
C ALA A 219 3.39 6.38 11.75
N TRP A 220 4.46 6.65 11.00
CA TRP A 220 5.07 5.69 10.08
C TRP A 220 5.68 4.50 10.82
N CYS A 221 6.48 4.75 11.87
CA CYS A 221 7.03 3.68 12.70
C CYS A 221 5.94 2.85 13.37
N GLY A 222 4.85 3.48 13.84
CA GLY A 222 3.69 2.78 14.39
C GLY A 222 3.01 1.88 13.35
N ALA A 223 2.86 2.36 12.12
CA ALA A 223 2.24 1.58 11.05
C ALA A 223 3.12 0.43 10.54
N GLU A 224 4.43 0.64 10.42
CA GLU A 224 5.39 -0.43 10.14
C GLU A 224 5.35 -1.50 11.24
N ALA A 225 5.34 -1.08 12.50
CA ALA A 225 5.20 -2.00 13.64
C ALA A 225 3.89 -2.79 13.59
N GLY A 226 2.79 -2.14 13.19
CA GLY A 226 1.50 -2.81 12.94
C GLY A 226 1.62 -3.90 11.87
N CYS A 227 2.26 -3.60 10.73
CA CYS A 227 2.51 -4.58 9.66
C CYS A 227 3.37 -5.75 10.15
N ILE A 228 4.46 -5.46 10.87
CA ILE A 228 5.35 -6.48 11.44
C ILE A 228 4.60 -7.36 12.44
N SER A 229 3.78 -6.77 13.30
CA SER A 229 2.98 -7.49 14.30
C SER A 229 1.96 -8.43 13.66
N ALA A 230 1.44 -8.07 12.48
CA ALA A 230 0.56 -8.92 11.69
C ALA A 230 1.31 -10.01 10.93
N GLY A 231 2.65 -9.97 10.88
CA GLY A 231 3.48 -10.86 10.07
C GLY A 231 3.47 -10.53 8.57
N LEU A 232 2.97 -9.35 8.19
CA LEU A 232 2.90 -8.95 6.78
C LEU A 232 4.30 -8.76 6.19
N GLY A 233 4.57 -9.43 5.07
CA GLY A 233 5.85 -9.32 4.37
C GLY A 233 7.01 -10.02 5.08
N CYS A 234 6.71 -10.93 6.03
CA CYS A 234 7.72 -11.80 6.62
C CYS A 234 8.04 -12.94 5.66
N TYR A 235 9.25 -12.94 5.11
CA TYR A 235 9.75 -14.01 4.25
C TYR A 235 10.99 -14.64 4.89
N PRO A 236 11.26 -15.93 4.64
CA PRO A 236 12.50 -16.56 5.11
C PRO A 236 13.71 -15.89 4.45
N GLU A 237 14.86 -15.91 5.12
CA GLU A 237 16.10 -15.28 4.62
C GLU A 237 16.48 -15.74 3.21
N GLY A 238 16.25 -17.03 2.92
CA GLY A 238 16.48 -17.63 1.61
C GLY A 238 15.58 -17.10 0.48
N ALA A 239 14.57 -16.27 0.76
CA ALA A 239 13.70 -15.68 -0.25
C ALA A 239 14.32 -14.46 -0.98
N LEU A 240 15.43 -13.92 -0.45
CA LEU A 240 16.17 -12.77 -1.00
C LEU A 240 15.26 -11.57 -1.33
N SER A 241 14.31 -11.30 -0.44
CA SER A 241 13.26 -10.32 -0.70
C SER A 241 13.78 -8.89 -0.86
N LYS A 242 13.25 -8.17 -1.85
CA LYS A 242 13.56 -6.75 -2.08
C LYS A 242 12.51 -5.83 -1.42
N PRO A 243 12.89 -4.65 -0.91
CA PRO A 243 11.95 -3.66 -0.39
C PRO A 243 10.86 -3.33 -1.44
N GLY A 244 9.58 -3.53 -1.09
CA GLY A 244 8.43 -3.37 -1.99
C GLY A 244 8.31 -4.40 -3.13
N GLY A 245 9.40 -5.10 -3.44
CA GLY A 245 9.56 -6.07 -4.51
C GLY A 245 9.32 -7.53 -4.12
N GLY A 246 9.09 -7.83 -2.84
CA GLY A 246 8.81 -9.18 -2.38
C GLY A 246 9.96 -10.16 -2.69
N PRO A 247 9.69 -11.47 -2.63
CA PRO A 247 10.69 -12.53 -2.81
C PRO A 247 11.19 -12.59 -4.26
N THR A 248 12.50 -12.74 -4.46
CA THR A 248 13.11 -12.83 -5.81
C THR A 248 13.51 -14.24 -6.21
N VAL A 249 13.50 -15.19 -5.26
CA VAL A 249 13.75 -16.61 -5.52
C VAL A 249 12.63 -17.48 -4.95
N ASN A 250 12.37 -18.64 -5.57
CA ASN A 250 11.27 -19.49 -5.15
C ASN A 250 11.62 -20.20 -3.83
N TYR A 251 11.02 -19.73 -2.74
CA TYR A 251 11.33 -20.18 -1.37
C TYR A 251 10.31 -21.18 -0.82
N ARG A 252 9.24 -21.52 -1.57
CA ARG A 252 8.17 -22.43 -1.10
C ARG A 252 8.65 -23.86 -0.83
N GLN A 253 9.77 -24.28 -1.43
CA GLN A 253 10.41 -25.57 -1.15
C GLN A 253 11.29 -25.54 0.11
N VAL A 254 11.80 -24.36 0.49
CA VAL A 254 12.71 -24.17 1.63
C VAL A 254 11.94 -24.07 2.96
N SER A 255 10.72 -23.51 2.93
CA SER A 255 9.85 -23.37 4.11
C SER A 255 9.47 -24.70 4.77
N HIS A 256 9.51 -25.83 4.07
CA HIS A 256 9.27 -27.15 4.67
C HIS A 256 10.47 -27.72 5.44
N MET A 257 11.70 -27.24 5.17
CA MET A 257 12.91 -27.72 5.85
C MET A 257 13.22 -26.94 7.14
N ILE A 258 12.89 -25.65 7.21
CA ILE A 258 13.26 -24.80 8.35
C ILE A 258 12.32 -24.99 9.57
N PHE A 259 11.07 -25.38 9.34
CA PHE A 259 10.06 -25.54 10.41
C PHE A 259 9.83 -26.99 10.86
N SER A 260 10.68 -27.94 10.44
CA SER A 260 10.76 -29.21 11.18
C SER A 260 11.36 -28.91 12.55
N PRO A 261 10.80 -29.43 13.67
CA PRO A 261 11.44 -29.29 14.96
C PRO A 261 12.75 -30.04 14.88
N VAL A 262 13.86 -29.32 14.67
CA VAL A 262 15.19 -29.90 14.74
C VAL A 262 15.36 -30.35 16.18
N GLY A 263 15.27 -31.67 16.37
CA GLY A 263 15.68 -32.33 17.58
C GLY A 263 17.08 -31.87 17.96
N GLU A 264 17.20 -31.47 19.21
CA GLU A 264 18.33 -31.69 20.09
C GLU A 264 19.59 -32.27 19.42
N ASN A 265 20.65 -31.45 19.41
CA ASN A 265 22.04 -31.72 19.01
C ASN A 265 22.47 -31.27 17.62
N SER A 266 22.98 -30.04 17.50
CA SER A 266 24.33 -29.81 16.95
C SER A 266 24.87 -28.43 17.33
N LYS A 267 26.17 -28.42 17.65
CA LYS A 267 26.96 -27.34 18.26
C LYS A 267 27.30 -26.20 17.29
N VAL A 268 27.41 -24.99 17.86
CA VAL A 268 28.45 -23.95 17.66
C VAL A 268 29.15 -23.89 16.30
N HIS A 269 28.95 -22.80 15.55
CA HIS A 269 29.97 -21.77 15.26
C HIS A 269 29.34 -20.52 14.63
#